data_AF-A0AAE9YP82-F1
#
_entry.id   AF-A0AAE9YP82-F1
#
_cell.length_a   1.000
_cell.length_b   1.000
_cell.length_c   1.000
_cell.angle_alpha   90.00
_cell.angle_beta   90.00
_cell.angle_gamma   90.00
#
_symmetry.space_group_name_H-M   'P 1'
#
loop_
_entity.id
_entity.type
_entity.pdbx_description
1 polymer ?
#
loop_
_entity_poly.entity_id
_entity_poly.type
_entity_poly.pdbx_seq_one_letter_code
_entity_poly.pdbx_strand_id
1 'polypeptide(L)'
;MGKEITAAQLATVYELGNLFSANKLPLNQVLETLVGSLNMNETSSTNYMRNFAALKAGKVYKRAMSALSYQVFLAKFYQDLSISDFEKVLHSITLHLQYRWSKSKVKHKEIRKLLAEYQSKLALLIPAPPFANEVTDEVIHKANFPEGAIKQVTVNAYERNSRARAACIAHYGACCQVCKTDFEKVYGNIGKGFIHVHHKIDLASIRESYQVNPIKDLIPVCPNCHAMLHTETPAMTVEKLKSLIKS
;
A
#
# COMPACT_ATOMS: atom_id res chain seq x y z
N MET A 1 18.58 15.21 -34.85
CA MET A 1 17.59 15.58 -33.80
C MET A 1 16.36 14.73 -34.00
N GLY A 2 15.95 13.94 -33.02
CA GLY A 2 14.73 13.13 -33.14
C GLY A 2 13.49 14.02 -33.17
N LYS A 3 12.51 13.69 -33.99
CA LYS A 3 11.23 14.40 -34.08
C LYS A 3 10.56 14.41 -32.71
N GLU A 4 10.20 15.59 -32.19
CA GLU A 4 9.49 15.70 -30.92
C GLU A 4 8.09 15.10 -31.04
N ILE A 5 7.67 14.38 -29.99
CA ILE A 5 6.37 13.71 -29.94
C ILE A 5 5.33 14.71 -29.45
N THR A 6 4.26 14.88 -30.23
CA THR A 6 3.20 15.86 -29.94
C THR A 6 2.17 15.35 -28.94
N ALA A 7 1.40 16.26 -28.34
CA ALA A 7 0.28 15.90 -27.47
C ALA A 7 -0.77 15.03 -28.18
N ALA A 8 -1.02 15.27 -29.48
CA ALA A 8 -1.93 14.47 -30.29
C ALA A 8 -1.42 13.02 -30.46
N GLN A 9 -0.13 12.86 -30.74
CA GLN A 9 0.48 11.52 -30.79
C GLN A 9 0.42 10.83 -29.42
N LEU A 10 0.65 11.54 -28.33
CA LEU A 10 0.54 11.00 -26.97
C LEU A 10 -0.89 10.57 -26.62
N ALA A 11 -1.91 11.27 -27.11
CA ALA A 11 -3.30 10.82 -26.96
C ALA A 11 -3.51 9.46 -27.64
N THR A 12 -3.03 9.27 -28.87
CA THR A 12 -3.10 7.96 -29.54
C THR A 12 -2.27 6.90 -28.84
N VAL A 13 -1.07 7.23 -28.34
CA VAL A 13 -0.25 6.32 -27.53
C VAL A 13 -1.01 5.85 -26.29
N TYR A 14 -1.78 6.73 -25.66
CA TYR A 14 -2.59 6.36 -24.49
C TYR A 14 -3.68 5.36 -24.85
N GLU A 15 -4.45 5.61 -25.92
CA GLU A 15 -5.52 4.71 -26.36
C GLU A 15 -4.97 3.33 -26.74
N LEU A 16 -3.89 3.30 -27.53
CA LEU A 16 -3.21 2.05 -27.89
C LEU A 16 -2.59 1.35 -26.68
N GLY A 17 -2.04 2.12 -25.74
CA GLY A 17 -1.48 1.62 -24.48
C GLY A 17 -2.53 0.91 -23.62
N ASN A 18 -3.76 1.41 -23.60
CA ASN A 18 -4.88 0.77 -22.92
C ASN A 18 -5.26 -0.57 -23.56
N LEU A 19 -5.36 -0.63 -24.88
CA LEU A 19 -5.62 -1.87 -25.62
C LEU A 19 -4.50 -2.89 -25.44
N PHE A 20 -3.25 -2.43 -25.55
CA PHE A 20 -2.05 -3.25 -25.36
C PHE A 20 -1.99 -3.85 -23.94
N SER A 21 -2.16 -3.03 -22.91
CA SER A 21 -2.10 -3.48 -21.52
C SER A 21 -3.25 -4.42 -21.13
N ALA A 22 -4.37 -4.36 -21.86
CA ALA A 22 -5.49 -5.27 -21.70
C ALA A 22 -5.36 -6.55 -22.55
N ASN A 23 -4.22 -6.77 -23.22
CA ASN A 23 -3.99 -7.86 -24.17
C ASN A 23 -5.01 -7.90 -25.32
N LYS A 24 -5.63 -6.77 -25.65
CA LYS A 24 -6.60 -6.65 -26.76
C LYS A 24 -5.94 -6.33 -28.10
N LEU A 25 -4.71 -5.80 -28.07
CA LEU A 25 -3.94 -5.47 -29.26
C LEU A 25 -2.47 -5.86 -29.05
N PRO A 26 -1.88 -6.73 -29.88
CA PRO A 26 -0.49 -7.16 -29.73
C PRO A 26 0.48 -6.04 -30.11
N LEU A 27 1.72 -6.11 -29.58
CA LEU A 27 2.72 -5.05 -29.74
C LEU A 27 3.01 -4.71 -31.21
N ASN A 28 3.06 -5.69 -32.11
CA ASN A 28 3.33 -5.46 -33.53
C ASN A 28 2.26 -4.57 -34.18
N GLN A 29 0.97 -4.80 -33.91
CA GLN A 29 -0.12 -3.99 -34.46
C GLN A 29 -0.14 -2.58 -33.88
N VAL A 30 0.23 -2.43 -32.60
CA VAL A 30 0.44 -1.11 -32.01
C VAL A 30 1.56 -0.36 -32.72
N LEU A 31 2.69 -1.03 -32.98
CA LEU A 31 3.84 -0.42 -33.66
C LEU A 31 3.54 -0.06 -35.10
N GLU A 32 2.73 -0.83 -35.83
CA GLU A 32 2.26 -0.47 -37.18
C GLU A 32 1.56 0.90 -37.18
N THR A 33 0.72 1.17 -36.18
CA THR A 33 0.02 2.46 -36.06
C THR A 33 0.98 3.58 -35.64
N LEU A 34 1.79 3.36 -34.59
CA LEU A 34 2.66 4.41 -34.05
C LEU A 34 3.80 4.78 -35.01
N VAL A 35 4.41 3.77 -35.65
CA VAL A 35 5.54 3.97 -36.56
C VAL A 35 5.05 4.30 -37.97
N GLY A 36 4.08 3.54 -38.49
CA GLY A 36 3.58 3.71 -39.84
C GLY A 36 2.71 4.97 -39.98
N SER A 37 1.63 5.06 -39.22
CA SER A 37 0.65 6.15 -39.38
C SER A 37 1.07 7.45 -38.68
N LEU A 38 1.68 7.36 -37.50
CA LEU A 38 2.07 8.54 -36.72
C LEU A 38 3.54 8.95 -36.89
N ASN A 39 4.33 8.18 -37.65
CA ASN A 39 5.75 8.46 -37.90
C ASN A 39 6.55 8.69 -36.59
N MET A 40 6.26 7.89 -35.57
CA MET A 40 7.02 7.86 -34.32
C MET A 40 8.21 6.90 -34.44
N ASN A 41 9.31 7.21 -33.76
CA ASN A 41 10.45 6.31 -33.71
C ASN A 41 10.08 4.98 -33.02
N GLU A 42 10.38 3.85 -33.66
CA GLU A 42 10.04 2.51 -33.20
C GLU A 42 10.55 2.18 -31.79
N THR A 43 11.79 2.60 -31.47
CA THR A 43 12.36 2.40 -30.12
C THR A 43 11.58 3.20 -29.08
N SER A 44 11.22 4.45 -29.40
CA SER A 44 10.37 5.27 -28.53
C SER A 44 8.99 4.65 -28.36
N SER A 45 8.33 4.25 -29.45
CA SER A 45 7.01 3.59 -29.44
C SER A 45 7.01 2.33 -28.56
N THR A 46 8.03 1.49 -28.70
CA THR A 46 8.22 0.30 -27.87
C THR A 46 8.41 0.66 -26.39
N ASN A 47 9.22 1.68 -26.09
CA ASN A 47 9.43 2.15 -24.71
C ASN A 47 8.14 2.72 -24.11
N TYR A 48 7.33 3.45 -24.89
CA TYR A 48 6.02 3.89 -24.43
C TYR A 48 5.15 2.73 -24.03
N MET A 49 5.01 1.69 -24.86
CA MET A 49 4.16 0.55 -24.54
C MET A 49 4.62 -0.20 -23.29
N ARG A 50 5.95 -0.42 -23.14
CA ARG A 50 6.52 -1.05 -21.95
C ARG A 50 6.31 -0.21 -20.69
N ASN A 51 6.54 1.11 -20.78
CA ASN A 51 6.32 2.02 -19.67
C ASN A 51 4.82 2.09 -19.31
N PHE A 52 3.93 2.14 -20.29
CA PHE A 52 2.48 2.20 -20.08
C PHE A 52 1.97 0.96 -19.35
N ALA A 53 2.41 -0.23 -19.77
CA ALA A 53 2.09 -1.48 -19.07
C ALA A 53 2.64 -1.49 -17.64
N ALA A 54 3.87 -0.99 -17.42
CA ALA A 54 4.45 -0.88 -16.08
C ALA A 54 3.69 0.12 -15.19
N LEU A 55 3.25 1.26 -15.75
CA LEU A 55 2.44 2.26 -15.06
C LEU A 55 1.13 1.63 -14.57
N LYS A 56 0.36 0.99 -15.45
CA LYS A 56 -0.91 0.34 -15.08
C LYS A 56 -0.71 -0.82 -14.09
N ALA A 57 0.42 -1.51 -14.15
CA ALA A 57 0.73 -2.62 -13.25
C ALA A 57 1.34 -2.18 -11.90
N GLY A 58 1.63 -0.89 -11.69
CA GLY A 58 2.32 -0.42 -10.48
C GLY A 58 3.78 -0.88 -10.39
N LYS A 59 4.42 -1.20 -11.51
CA LYS A 59 5.78 -1.76 -11.55
C LYS A 59 6.80 -0.70 -11.96
N VAL A 60 8.06 -0.89 -11.56
CA VAL A 60 9.16 -0.01 -11.97
C VAL A 60 9.42 -0.09 -13.48
N TYR A 61 9.65 1.05 -14.12
CA TYR A 61 10.17 1.15 -15.48
C TYR A 61 11.47 1.97 -15.50
N LYS A 62 12.36 1.68 -16.44
CA LYS A 62 13.76 2.18 -16.40
C LYS A 62 14.04 3.33 -17.37
N ARG A 63 13.22 3.48 -18.41
CA ARG A 63 13.37 4.52 -19.44
C ARG A 63 12.44 5.69 -19.12
N ALA A 64 13.00 6.89 -18.97
CA ALA A 64 12.20 8.08 -18.73
C ALA A 64 11.46 8.48 -20.02
N MET A 65 10.25 9.02 -19.85
CA MET A 65 9.50 9.70 -20.91
C MET A 65 9.69 11.22 -20.79
N SER A 66 9.20 11.99 -21.76
CA SER A 66 9.23 13.45 -21.67
C SER A 66 8.24 13.96 -20.62
N ALA A 67 8.44 15.18 -20.12
CA ALA A 67 7.51 15.80 -19.17
C ALA A 67 6.09 15.91 -19.75
N LEU A 68 5.97 16.22 -21.04
CA LEU A 68 4.70 16.27 -21.77
C LEU A 68 3.96 14.93 -21.72
N SER A 69 4.67 13.81 -21.87
CA SER A 69 4.06 12.47 -21.76
C SER A 69 3.45 12.23 -20.39
N TYR A 70 4.15 12.62 -19.32
CA TYR A 70 3.61 12.50 -17.96
C TYR A 70 2.38 13.38 -17.77
N GLN A 71 2.38 14.61 -18.28
CA GLN A 71 1.23 15.52 -18.19
C GLN A 71 -0.01 14.92 -18.86
N VAL A 72 0.13 14.47 -20.11
CA VAL A 72 -0.98 13.89 -20.89
C VAL A 72 -1.48 12.60 -20.24
N PHE A 73 -0.56 11.70 -19.86
CA PHE A 73 -0.96 10.41 -19.30
C PHE A 73 -1.58 10.54 -17.92
N LEU A 74 -1.01 11.34 -17.01
CA LEU A 74 -1.58 11.52 -15.67
C LEU A 74 -2.97 12.16 -15.73
N ALA A 75 -3.18 13.14 -16.61
CA ALA A 75 -4.48 13.77 -16.79
C ALA A 75 -5.55 12.75 -17.24
N LYS A 76 -5.23 11.92 -18.24
CA LYS A 76 -6.15 10.90 -18.73
C LYS A 76 -6.34 9.74 -17.74
N PHE A 77 -5.26 9.24 -17.13
CA PHE A 77 -5.38 8.18 -16.12
C PHE A 77 -6.20 8.62 -14.91
N TYR A 78 -6.09 9.88 -14.48
CA TYR A 78 -6.89 10.42 -13.38
C TYR A 78 -8.39 10.49 -13.72
N GLN A 79 -8.73 10.69 -15.00
CA GLN A 79 -10.12 10.72 -15.48
C GLN A 79 -10.68 9.32 -15.72
N ASP A 80 -9.86 8.41 -16.28
CA ASP A 80 -10.34 7.13 -16.82
C ASP A 80 -10.26 5.96 -15.84
N LEU A 81 -9.39 6.04 -14.81
CA LEU A 81 -9.14 4.92 -13.89
C LEU A 81 -9.89 5.05 -12.57
N SER A 82 -10.13 3.90 -11.93
CA SER A 82 -10.50 3.86 -10.51
C SER A 82 -9.40 4.47 -9.63
N ILE A 83 -9.75 4.96 -8.43
CA ILE A 83 -8.77 5.51 -7.47
C ILE A 83 -7.62 4.51 -7.22
N SER A 84 -7.96 3.23 -6.93
CA SER A 84 -6.96 2.20 -6.65
C SER A 84 -6.05 1.90 -7.84
N ASP A 85 -6.56 1.96 -9.06
CA ASP A 85 -5.73 1.77 -10.26
C ASP A 85 -4.87 3.00 -10.57
N PHE A 86 -5.37 4.21 -10.31
CA PHE A 86 -4.59 5.43 -10.43
C PHE A 86 -3.46 5.49 -9.39
N GLU A 87 -3.68 5.01 -8.17
CA GLU A 87 -2.64 4.87 -7.15
C GLU A 87 -1.48 3.99 -7.64
N LYS A 88 -1.77 2.90 -8.38
CA LYS A 88 -0.73 2.06 -9.00
C LYS A 88 0.12 2.86 -9.99
N VAL A 89 -0.51 3.73 -10.79
CA VAL A 89 0.21 4.61 -11.73
C VAL A 89 1.16 5.53 -10.97
N LEU A 90 0.69 6.22 -9.92
CA LEU A 90 1.53 7.10 -9.11
C LEU A 90 2.66 6.34 -8.39
N HIS A 91 2.37 5.12 -7.91
CA HIS A 91 3.36 4.23 -7.31
C HIS A 91 4.45 3.84 -8.32
N SER A 92 4.08 3.46 -9.54
CA SER A 92 5.03 3.14 -10.61
C SER A 92 5.96 4.32 -10.93
N ILE A 93 5.45 5.55 -10.99
CA ILE A 93 6.26 6.76 -11.18
C ILE A 93 7.20 6.98 -9.99
N THR A 94 6.73 6.76 -8.77
CA THR A 94 7.57 6.84 -7.56
C THR A 94 8.74 5.86 -7.63
N LEU A 95 8.48 4.59 -7.98
CA LEU A 95 9.52 3.56 -8.17
C LEU A 95 10.52 3.97 -9.27
N HIS A 96 10.04 4.56 -10.37
CA HIS A 96 10.91 5.09 -11.42
C HIS A 96 11.82 6.21 -10.91
N LEU A 97 11.28 7.18 -10.18
CA LEU A 97 12.06 8.30 -9.62
C LEU A 97 13.12 7.82 -8.62
N GLN A 98 12.80 6.81 -7.80
CA GLN A 98 13.76 6.15 -6.91
C GLN A 98 14.87 5.43 -7.70
N TYR A 99 14.51 4.68 -8.74
CA TYR A 99 15.46 4.01 -9.63
C TYR A 99 16.41 5.02 -10.33
N ARG A 100 15.87 6.14 -10.83
CA ARG A 100 16.69 7.18 -11.50
C ARG A 100 17.59 7.90 -10.51
N TRP A 101 17.12 8.14 -9.29
CA TRP A 101 17.93 8.72 -8.23
C TRP A 101 19.13 7.81 -7.90
N SER A 102 18.91 6.51 -7.73
CA SER A 102 19.98 5.56 -7.41
C SER A 102 20.99 5.37 -8.54
N LYS A 103 20.57 5.48 -9.81
CA LYS A 103 21.45 5.26 -10.97
C LYS A 103 22.15 6.49 -11.50
N SER A 104 21.50 7.66 -11.52
CA SER A 104 22.05 8.86 -12.16
C SER A 104 22.00 10.11 -11.29
N LYS A 105 21.46 10.02 -10.06
CA LYS A 105 21.27 11.17 -9.14
C LYS A 105 20.50 12.35 -9.74
N VAL A 106 19.73 12.12 -10.80
CA VAL A 106 18.96 13.17 -11.49
C VAL A 106 17.69 13.49 -10.69
N LYS A 107 17.44 14.78 -10.45
CA LYS A 107 16.35 15.27 -9.61
C LYS A 107 14.97 15.31 -10.29
N HIS A 108 14.85 15.17 -11.62
CA HIS A 108 13.55 15.08 -12.33
C HIS A 108 12.44 15.99 -11.75
N LYS A 109 12.74 17.30 -11.57
CA LYS A 109 11.92 18.23 -10.76
C LYS A 109 10.47 18.32 -11.25
N GLU A 110 10.28 18.45 -12.56
CA GLU A 110 8.94 18.55 -13.17
C GLU A 110 8.07 17.31 -12.90
N ILE A 111 8.65 16.11 -13.01
CA ILE A 111 7.91 14.86 -12.76
C ILE A 111 7.53 14.75 -11.28
N ARG A 112 8.42 15.18 -10.37
CA ARG A 112 8.12 15.23 -8.93
C ARG A 112 7.00 16.21 -8.61
N LYS A 113 6.98 17.38 -9.27
CA LYS A 113 5.92 18.38 -9.13
C LYS A 113 4.57 17.80 -9.58
N LEU A 114 4.51 17.17 -10.75
CA LEU A 114 3.30 16.51 -11.24
C LEU A 114 2.85 15.38 -10.31
N LEU A 115 3.77 14.53 -9.86
CA LEU A 115 3.44 13.46 -8.93
C LEU A 115 2.82 14.01 -7.63
N ALA A 116 3.43 15.03 -7.03
CA ALA A 116 2.92 15.67 -5.81
C ALA A 116 1.54 16.30 -6.04
N GLU A 117 1.32 16.96 -7.18
CA GLU A 117 0.02 17.53 -7.55
C GLU A 117 -1.10 16.47 -7.56
N TYR A 118 -0.87 15.34 -8.24
CA TYR A 118 -1.87 14.28 -8.34
C TYR A 118 -2.03 13.48 -7.03
N GLN A 119 -0.97 13.34 -6.23
CA GLN A 119 -1.08 12.78 -4.87
C GLN A 119 -1.97 13.66 -3.98
N SER A 120 -1.82 14.98 -4.03
CA SER A 120 -2.70 15.90 -3.30
C SER A 120 -4.14 15.84 -3.79
N LYS A 121 -4.36 15.74 -5.12
CA LYS A 121 -5.71 15.55 -5.69
C LYS A 121 -6.37 14.28 -5.18
N LEU A 122 -5.65 13.15 -5.14
CA LEU A 122 -6.16 11.90 -4.57
C LEU A 122 -6.47 12.03 -3.06
N ALA A 123 -5.61 12.71 -2.31
CA ALA A 123 -5.81 12.93 -0.87
C ALA A 123 -7.06 13.77 -0.56
N LEU A 124 -7.55 14.59 -1.51
CA LEU A 124 -8.82 15.32 -1.38
C LEU A 124 -10.04 14.46 -1.75
N LEU A 125 -9.86 13.43 -2.58
CA LEU A 125 -10.94 12.51 -2.99
C LEU A 125 -11.21 11.41 -1.97
N ILE A 126 -10.16 10.98 -1.26
CA ILE A 126 -10.31 10.12 -0.10
C ILE A 126 -10.68 11.06 1.04
N PRO A 127 -11.93 11.06 1.55
CA PRO A 127 -12.19 11.77 2.79
C PRO A 127 -11.18 11.21 3.78
N ALA A 128 -10.33 12.09 4.32
CA ALA A 128 -9.48 11.72 5.43
C ALA A 128 -10.36 10.89 6.37
N PRO A 129 -9.95 9.65 6.75
CA PRO A 129 -10.76 8.88 7.69
C PRO A 129 -11.09 9.86 8.80
N PRO A 130 -12.38 10.12 9.08
CA PRO A 130 -12.69 11.09 10.09
C PRO A 130 -11.99 10.59 11.33
N PHE A 131 -10.96 11.31 11.76
CA PHE A 131 -10.71 11.38 13.17
C PHE A 131 -12.08 11.69 13.77
N ALA A 132 -12.46 10.95 14.80
CA ALA A 132 -13.82 10.89 15.36
C ALA A 132 -14.45 12.26 15.74
N ASN A 133 -13.75 13.37 15.51
CA ASN A 133 -14.05 14.69 16.00
C ASN A 133 -14.64 15.63 14.94
N GLU A 134 -14.76 15.25 13.67
CA GLU A 134 -15.35 16.13 12.64
C GLU A 134 -16.31 15.39 11.71
N VAL A 135 -17.29 14.69 12.29
CA VAL A 135 -18.51 14.34 11.58
C VAL A 135 -19.53 15.42 11.88
N THR A 136 -19.89 16.24 10.89
CA THR A 136 -20.91 17.28 11.05
C THR A 136 -22.32 16.68 11.00
N ASP A 137 -23.28 17.30 11.69
CA ASP A 137 -24.67 16.82 11.74
C ASP A 137 -25.29 16.68 10.34
N GLU A 138 -24.90 17.55 9.41
CA GLU A 138 -25.37 17.50 8.02
C GLU A 138 -24.93 16.23 7.27
N VAL A 139 -23.75 15.67 7.61
CA VAL A 139 -23.23 14.43 7.03
C VAL A 139 -23.95 13.22 7.63
N ILE A 140 -24.24 13.24 8.94
CA ILE A 140 -25.00 12.16 9.62
C ILE A 140 -26.41 12.06 9.04
N HIS A 141 -27.08 13.20 8.82
CA HIS A 141 -28.47 13.23 8.38
C HIS A 141 -28.67 12.97 6.88
N LYS A 142 -27.65 13.12 6.04
CA LYS A 142 -27.73 12.89 4.59
C LYS A 142 -27.04 11.60 4.12
N ALA A 143 -26.21 10.97 4.94
CA ALA A 143 -25.51 9.75 4.53
C ALA A 143 -26.34 8.50 4.82
N ASN A 144 -26.50 7.66 3.80
CA ASN A 144 -26.88 6.27 4.00
C ASN A 144 -25.62 5.49 4.39
N PHE A 145 -25.67 4.81 5.53
CA PHE A 145 -24.61 3.93 6.04
C PHE A 145 -25.04 2.46 5.89
N PRO A 146 -25.05 1.89 4.66
CA PRO A 146 -25.41 0.49 4.48
C PRO A 146 -24.33 -0.41 5.11
N GLU A 147 -24.70 -1.08 6.20
CA GLU A 147 -23.89 -2.10 6.88
C GLU A 147 -24.42 -3.51 6.56
N GLY A 148 -23.67 -4.55 6.92
CA GLY A 148 -24.13 -5.95 6.82
C GLY A 148 -23.88 -6.66 5.48
N ALA A 149 -23.21 -6.02 4.52
CA ALA A 149 -22.75 -6.72 3.32
C ALA A 149 -21.72 -7.81 3.68
N ILE A 150 -22.02 -9.06 3.31
CA ILE A 150 -21.13 -10.20 3.55
C ILE A 150 -19.92 -10.10 2.61
N LYS A 151 -18.76 -9.79 3.19
CA LYS A 151 -17.47 -9.79 2.48
C LYS A 151 -16.71 -11.07 2.80
N GLN A 152 -16.51 -11.92 1.81
CA GLN A 152 -15.63 -13.09 1.94
C GLN A 152 -14.17 -12.63 1.91
N VAL A 153 -13.42 -12.97 2.97
CA VAL A 153 -11.98 -12.67 3.08
C VAL A 153 -11.22 -13.99 3.23
N THR A 154 -10.38 -14.31 2.26
CA THR A 154 -9.49 -15.48 2.33
C THR A 154 -8.25 -15.08 3.13
N VAL A 155 -8.14 -15.56 4.37
CA VAL A 155 -6.98 -15.31 5.24
C VAL A 155 -6.05 -16.51 5.25
N ASN A 156 -4.76 -16.29 4.97
CA ASN A 156 -3.72 -17.26 5.28
C ASN A 156 -3.51 -17.26 6.80
N ALA A 157 -3.99 -18.31 7.47
CA ALA A 157 -3.79 -18.47 8.91
C ALA A 157 -2.49 -19.26 9.17
N TYR A 158 -1.50 -18.61 9.79
CA TYR A 158 -0.36 -19.32 10.35
C TYR A 158 -0.81 -20.10 11.59
N GLU A 159 -0.54 -21.40 11.62
CA GLU A 159 -0.89 -22.27 12.74
C GLU A 159 -0.16 -21.82 14.02
N ARG A 160 -0.90 -21.37 15.03
CA ARG A 160 -0.34 -20.97 16.32
C ARG A 160 -0.42 -22.15 17.29
N ASN A 161 0.70 -22.53 17.89
CA ASN A 161 0.76 -23.64 18.84
C ASN A 161 0.06 -23.26 20.17
N SER A 162 -1.12 -23.84 20.41
CA SER A 162 -1.95 -23.59 21.60
C SER A 162 -1.24 -23.96 22.91
N ARG A 163 -0.36 -24.99 22.89
CA ARG A 163 0.44 -25.39 24.05
C ARG A 163 1.48 -24.34 24.40
N ALA A 164 2.11 -23.73 23.40
CA ALA A 164 3.07 -22.66 23.62
C ALA A 164 2.39 -21.42 24.23
N ARG A 165 1.19 -21.07 23.77
CA ARG A 165 0.38 -20.02 24.40
C ARG A 165 0.07 -20.35 25.86
N ALA A 166 -0.41 -21.56 26.14
CA ALA A 166 -0.75 -21.99 27.50
C ALA A 166 0.46 -21.94 28.43
N ALA A 167 1.63 -22.43 27.98
CA ALA A 167 2.87 -22.38 28.75
C ALA A 167 3.34 -20.94 29.04
N CYS A 168 3.21 -20.03 28.07
CA CYS A 168 3.52 -18.61 28.26
C CYS A 168 2.65 -17.98 29.36
N ILE A 169 1.33 -18.21 29.31
CA ILE A 169 0.38 -17.68 30.30
C ILE A 169 0.59 -18.33 31.67
N ALA A 170 0.88 -19.64 31.72
CA ALA A 170 1.18 -20.32 32.98
C ALA A 170 2.42 -19.75 33.67
N HIS A 171 3.43 -19.32 32.89
CA HIS A 171 4.65 -18.73 33.43
C HIS A 171 4.49 -17.25 33.84
N TYR A 172 3.88 -16.42 32.98
CA TYR A 172 3.82 -14.97 33.17
C TYR A 172 2.52 -14.47 33.82
N GLY A 173 1.48 -15.30 33.88
CA GLY A 173 0.12 -14.93 34.24
C GLY A 173 -0.64 -14.24 33.10
N ALA A 174 -1.96 -14.09 33.29
CA ALA A 174 -2.86 -13.39 32.37
C ALA A 174 -2.91 -11.86 32.62
N CYS A 175 -1.74 -11.27 32.89
CA CYS A 175 -1.59 -9.83 33.13
C CYS A 175 -0.74 -9.19 32.04
N CYS A 176 -1.15 -8.03 31.55
CA CYS A 176 -0.45 -7.33 30.48
C CYS A 176 0.97 -6.95 30.93
N GLN A 177 1.98 -7.41 30.20
CA GLN A 177 3.37 -7.10 30.56
C GLN A 177 3.76 -5.64 30.29
N VAL A 178 2.97 -4.91 29.49
CA VAL A 178 3.14 -3.49 29.17
C VAL A 178 2.45 -2.61 30.22
N CYS A 179 1.11 -2.55 30.20
CA CYS A 179 0.31 -1.62 31.03
C CYS A 179 -0.22 -2.21 32.34
N LYS A 180 0.13 -3.47 32.66
CA LYS A 180 -0.26 -4.17 33.90
C LYS A 180 -1.76 -4.37 34.11
N THR A 181 -2.58 -4.17 33.08
CA THR A 181 -4.01 -4.51 33.12
C THR A 181 -4.22 -6.01 33.29
N ASP A 182 -5.12 -6.35 34.22
CA ASP A 182 -5.63 -7.68 34.50
C ASP A 182 -7.15 -7.67 34.25
N PHE A 183 -7.60 -8.44 33.26
CA PHE A 183 -9.01 -8.43 32.86
C PHE A 183 -9.93 -9.07 33.89
N GLU A 184 -9.46 -10.01 34.70
CA GLU A 184 -10.28 -10.58 35.78
C GLU A 184 -10.53 -9.54 36.87
N LYS A 185 -9.53 -8.70 37.18
CA LYS A 185 -9.69 -7.59 38.13
C LYS A 185 -10.61 -6.49 37.60
N VAL A 186 -10.59 -6.21 36.30
CA VAL A 186 -11.38 -5.12 35.71
C VAL A 186 -12.81 -5.56 35.37
N TYR A 187 -12.99 -6.78 34.87
CA TYR A 187 -14.27 -7.27 34.32
C TYR A 187 -14.84 -8.47 35.09
N GLY A 188 -14.19 -8.95 36.14
CA GLY A 188 -14.62 -10.12 36.89
C GLY A 188 -14.46 -11.42 36.09
N ASN A 189 -15.34 -12.40 36.36
CA ASN A 189 -15.23 -13.75 35.80
C ASN A 189 -15.13 -13.80 34.26
N ILE A 190 -15.77 -12.88 33.53
CA ILE A 190 -15.71 -12.86 32.06
C ILE A 190 -14.32 -12.51 31.53
N GLY A 191 -13.48 -11.86 32.34
CA GLY A 191 -12.10 -11.52 32.02
C GLY A 191 -11.08 -12.57 32.45
N LYS A 192 -11.50 -13.65 33.11
CA LYS A 192 -10.60 -14.67 33.65
C LYS A 192 -9.77 -15.33 32.57
N GLY A 193 -8.45 -15.19 32.68
CA GLY A 193 -7.49 -15.72 31.70
C GLY A 193 -7.50 -15.02 30.33
N PHE A 194 -8.26 -13.93 30.19
CA PHE A 194 -8.35 -13.18 28.94
C PHE A 194 -7.11 -12.31 28.75
N ILE A 195 -6.24 -12.73 27.81
CA ILE A 195 -5.04 -12.01 27.43
C ILE A 195 -4.61 -12.42 26.01
N HIS A 196 -4.01 -11.50 25.27
CA HIS A 196 -3.32 -11.84 24.02
C HIS A 196 -1.87 -12.26 24.31
N VAL A 197 -1.30 -13.09 23.42
CA VAL A 197 0.12 -13.45 23.47
C VAL A 197 0.77 -12.98 22.18
N HIS A 198 1.78 -12.12 22.33
CA HIS A 198 2.52 -11.50 21.24
C HIS A 198 3.88 -12.19 21.08
N HIS A 199 4.36 -12.32 19.84
CA HIS A 199 5.72 -12.80 19.58
C HIS A 199 6.67 -11.61 19.64
N LYS A 200 7.70 -11.67 20.49
CA LYS A 200 8.71 -10.61 20.62
C LYS A 200 9.53 -10.42 19.32
N ILE A 201 9.56 -11.43 18.46
CA ILE A 201 10.15 -11.42 17.12
C ILE A 201 9.06 -11.76 16.12
N ASP A 202 8.86 -10.92 15.11
CA ASP A 202 7.81 -11.13 14.11
C ASP A 202 8.03 -12.43 13.34
N LEU A 203 7.05 -13.35 13.38
CA LEU A 203 7.09 -14.62 12.63
C LEU A 203 7.25 -14.41 11.12
N ALA A 204 6.77 -13.28 10.57
CA ALA A 204 6.94 -12.95 9.15
C ALA A 204 8.40 -12.76 8.73
N SER A 205 9.29 -12.48 9.68
CA SER A 205 10.75 -12.40 9.44
C SER A 205 11.42 -13.77 9.44
N ILE A 206 10.77 -14.80 10.01
CA ILE A 206 11.29 -16.16 10.15
C ILE A 206 10.62 -17.01 9.04
N ARG A 207 11.28 -17.11 7.88
CA ARG A 207 10.74 -17.76 6.67
C ARG A 207 10.79 -19.31 6.70
N GLU A 208 10.94 -19.91 7.87
CA GLU A 208 11.10 -21.36 8.07
C GLU A 208 10.27 -21.84 9.27
N SER A 209 9.97 -23.14 9.33
CA SER A 209 9.34 -23.76 10.50
C SER A 209 10.22 -23.56 11.74
N TYR A 210 9.74 -22.77 12.71
CA TYR A 210 10.47 -22.42 13.92
C TYR A 210 9.85 -23.05 15.17
N GLN A 211 10.68 -23.62 16.04
CA GLN A 211 10.25 -24.10 17.34
C GLN A 211 10.17 -22.94 18.34
N VAL A 212 8.94 -22.46 18.59
CA VAL A 212 8.70 -21.37 19.54
C VAL A 212 9.03 -21.77 20.98
N ASN A 213 9.82 -20.95 21.66
CA ASN A 213 10.05 -21.00 23.09
C ASN A 213 9.02 -20.09 23.81
N PRO A 214 8.10 -20.67 24.61
CA PRO A 214 7.01 -19.93 25.25
C PRO A 214 7.43 -18.80 26.22
N ILE A 215 8.67 -18.83 26.69
CA ILE A 215 9.19 -17.85 27.65
C ILE A 215 10.06 -16.82 26.93
N LYS A 216 10.96 -17.28 26.07
CA LYS A 216 11.88 -16.38 25.35
C LYS A 216 11.16 -15.57 24.29
N ASP A 217 10.27 -16.19 23.51
CA ASP A 217 9.77 -15.58 22.28
C ASP A 217 8.37 -14.99 22.43
N LEU A 218 7.64 -15.37 23.48
CA LEU A 218 6.27 -14.95 23.70
C LEU A 218 6.15 -14.02 24.91
N ILE A 219 5.15 -13.13 24.87
CA ILE A 219 4.84 -12.24 25.98
C ILE A 219 3.33 -11.94 26.07
N PRO A 220 2.70 -12.04 27.26
CA PRO A 220 1.30 -11.66 27.42
C PRO A 220 1.10 -10.14 27.37
N VAL A 221 0.12 -9.69 26.58
CA VAL A 221 -0.25 -8.27 26.42
C VAL A 221 -1.77 -8.14 26.29
N CYS A 222 -2.34 -7.03 26.75
CA CYS A 222 -3.77 -6.75 26.54
C CYS A 222 -4.04 -6.45 25.05
N PRO A 223 -5.30 -6.59 24.57
CA PRO A 223 -5.65 -6.26 23.19
C PRO A 223 -5.21 -4.85 22.76
N ASN A 224 -5.33 -3.85 23.64
CA ASN A 224 -4.95 -2.47 23.34
C ASN A 224 -3.43 -2.33 23.13
N CYS A 225 -2.62 -2.84 24.07
CA CYS A 225 -1.17 -2.84 23.92
C CYS A 225 -0.72 -3.71 22.73
N HIS A 226 -1.41 -4.83 22.47
CA HIS A 226 -1.10 -5.67 21.31
C HIS A 226 -1.28 -4.89 20.00
N ALA A 227 -2.38 -4.13 19.87
CA ALA A 227 -2.59 -3.24 18.74
C ALA A 227 -1.49 -2.17 18.64
N MET A 228 -1.12 -1.55 19.76
CA MET A 228 -0.05 -0.53 19.80
C MET A 228 1.33 -1.08 19.44
N LEU A 229 1.65 -2.34 19.76
CA LEU A 229 2.91 -2.96 19.33
C LEU A 229 2.98 -3.10 17.80
N HIS A 230 1.83 -3.27 17.13
CA HIS A 230 1.72 -3.45 15.69
C HIS A 230 1.43 -2.16 14.90
N THR A 231 1.54 -0.98 15.52
CA THR A 231 1.46 0.30 14.78
C THR A 231 2.71 0.57 13.94
N GLU A 232 3.77 -0.20 14.15
CA GLU A 232 5.02 -0.17 13.37
C GLU A 232 5.30 -1.57 12.77
N THR A 233 6.13 -1.62 11.73
CA THR A 233 6.58 -2.89 11.13
C THR A 233 8.09 -2.83 10.86
N PRO A 234 8.92 -3.71 11.46
CA PRO A 234 8.57 -4.76 12.42
C PRO A 234 7.89 -4.24 13.70
N ALA A 235 7.19 -5.11 14.42
CA ALA A 235 6.50 -4.76 15.65
C ALA A 235 7.45 -4.09 16.65
N MET A 236 6.95 -3.05 17.31
CA MET A 236 7.67 -2.33 18.35
C MET A 236 7.95 -3.26 19.55
N THR A 237 9.06 -3.04 20.25
CA THR A 237 9.36 -3.79 21.47
C THR A 237 8.44 -3.40 22.63
N VAL A 238 8.21 -4.34 23.54
CA VAL A 238 7.43 -4.09 24.78
C VAL A 238 8.06 -2.98 25.61
N GLU A 239 9.38 -2.90 25.66
CA GLU A 239 10.14 -1.88 26.39
C GLU A 239 9.92 -0.50 25.79
N LYS A 240 9.95 -0.38 24.46
CA LYS A 240 9.67 0.88 23.78
C LYS A 240 8.23 1.31 24.06
N LEU A 241 7.24 0.42 23.92
CA LEU A 241 5.84 0.78 24.19
C LEU A 241 5.63 1.20 25.65
N LYS A 242 6.27 0.52 26.61
CA LYS A 242 6.23 0.93 28.03
C LYS A 242 6.71 2.36 28.22
N SER A 243 7.80 2.76 27.55
CA SER A 243 8.36 4.11 27.67
C SER A 243 7.46 5.21 27.11
N LEU A 244 6.52 4.86 26.21
CA LEU A 244 5.59 5.80 25.58
C LEU A 244 4.29 5.97 26.37
N ILE A 245 3.96 5.02 27.25
CA ILE A 245 2.75 5.11 28.08
C ILE A 245 3.00 6.15 29.16
N LYS A 246 2.18 7.19 29.16
CA LYS A 246 2.08 8.14 30.27
C LYS A 246 1.19 7.50 31.33
N SER A 247 1.80 7.08 32.43
CA SER A 247 1.14 6.64 33.65
C SER A 247 0.56 7.81 34.43
#